data_AF-A0A4R2GV49-F1
#
_entry.id   AF-A0A4R2GV49-F1
#
_cell.length_a   1.000
_cell.length_b   1.000
_cell.length_c   1.000
_cell.angle_alpha   90.00
_cell.angle_beta   90.00
_cell.angle_gamma   90.00
#
_symmetry.space_group_name_H-M   'P 1'
#
loop_
_entity.id
_entity.type
_entity.pdbx_description
1 polymer ?
#
loop_
_entity_poly.entity_id
_entity_poly.type
_entity_poly.pdbx_seq_one_letter_code
_entity_poly.pdbx_strand_id
1 'polypeptide(L)'
;MKRPSFLEAALALSRSWLSPTGPSASDAVWETAGMADAAGVVNRSGREHDTDFEDVIAGSSEPVQALARAIRDLVYDVLPETVEVVWKKQGSVGWGIGPKKFTEQFAYLMPYKNHVTLGFYRGGELPDPEGLLPTSGGSQVSGTLSMRSLKLTSLDDVRRPALRNLIAISTRTGI
;
A
#
# COMPACT_ATOMS: atom_id res chain seq x y z
N MET A 1 37.98 18.11 31.61
CA MET A 1 37.95 18.21 30.14
C MET A 1 36.60 17.69 29.66
N LYS A 2 35.80 18.55 29.02
CA LYS A 2 34.35 18.40 28.83
C LYS A 2 34.02 17.39 27.69
N ARG A 3 32.99 16.58 27.91
CA ARG A 3 32.37 15.70 26.90
C ARG A 3 31.72 16.56 25.79
N PRO A 4 31.84 16.22 24.50
CA PRO A 4 31.17 16.96 23.44
C PRO A 4 29.66 16.67 23.43
N SER A 5 28.88 17.72 23.14
CA SER A 5 27.42 17.77 23.15
C SER A 5 26.79 17.40 21.80
N PHE A 6 25.52 17.01 21.89
CA PHE A 6 24.60 16.44 20.88
C PHE A 6 24.27 17.26 19.60
N LEU A 7 25.14 18.12 19.08
CA LEU A 7 24.74 19.05 17.99
C LEU A 7 25.62 19.11 16.73
N GLU A 8 26.47 18.11 16.44
CA GLU A 8 27.35 18.11 15.25
C GLU A 8 27.41 16.73 14.57
N ALA A 9 26.30 16.25 14.00
CA ALA A 9 26.30 15.03 13.17
C ALA A 9 25.31 15.11 11.99
N ALA A 10 25.23 16.28 11.33
CA ALA A 10 24.29 16.50 10.23
C ALA A 10 24.93 16.95 8.90
N LEU A 11 26.26 17.01 8.76
CA LEU A 11 26.90 17.53 7.53
C LEU A 11 28.18 16.77 7.17
N ALA A 12 28.03 15.54 6.69
CA ALA A 12 28.96 14.82 5.81
C ALA A 12 28.28 13.48 5.50
N LEU A 13 27.78 13.19 4.30
CA LEU A 13 28.58 12.94 3.11
C LEU A 13 27.65 13.01 1.88
N SER A 14 27.74 14.09 1.11
CA SER A 14 27.42 14.05 -0.31
C SER A 14 28.71 13.79 -1.08
N ARG A 15 28.77 12.70 -1.85
CA ARG A 15 29.66 12.53 -3.01
C ARG A 15 29.22 11.31 -3.82
N SER A 16 28.55 11.63 -4.94
CA SER A 16 28.64 11.02 -6.27
C SER A 16 28.94 9.52 -6.39
N TRP A 17 27.96 8.77 -6.93
CA TRP A 17 28.22 7.67 -7.86
C TRP A 17 27.32 7.84 -9.09
N LEU A 18 27.95 7.98 -10.25
CA LEU A 18 27.33 7.95 -11.57
C LEU A 18 27.75 6.63 -12.24
N SER A 19 26.81 5.72 -12.51
CA SER A 19 26.87 4.72 -13.61
C SER A 19 25.55 3.91 -13.71
N PRO A 20 25.25 3.32 -14.88
CA PRO A 20 23.89 3.09 -15.34
C PRO A 20 23.46 1.64 -15.20
N THR A 21 22.60 1.36 -14.22
CA THR A 21 21.71 0.19 -14.24
C THR A 21 20.43 0.60 -13.52
N GLY A 22 19.32 0.65 -14.24
CA GLY A 22 18.01 0.95 -13.65
C GLY A 22 17.67 -0.02 -12.52
N PRO A 23 16.88 0.40 -11.51
CA PRO A 23 16.67 -0.41 -10.32
C PRO A 23 15.92 -1.71 -10.65
N SER A 24 16.53 -2.82 -10.22
CA SER A 24 15.96 -4.16 -10.11
C SER A 24 14.81 -4.16 -9.09
N ALA A 25 13.86 -5.10 -9.27
CA ALA A 25 12.57 -5.18 -8.58
C ALA A 25 12.60 -5.53 -7.07
N SER A 26 13.70 -5.26 -6.35
CA SER A 26 13.87 -5.55 -4.92
C SER A 26 14.07 -4.33 -4.02
N ASP A 27 14.27 -3.12 -4.55
CA ASP A 27 14.59 -1.92 -3.73
C ASP A 27 13.52 -0.84 -3.81
N ALA A 28 12.25 -1.20 -3.60
CA ALA A 28 11.23 -0.19 -3.32
C ALA A 28 11.42 0.33 -1.89
N VAL A 29 12.37 1.25 -1.71
CA VAL A 29 12.35 2.20 -0.59
C VAL A 29 11.09 3.02 -0.81
N TRP A 30 10.03 2.63 -0.13
CA TRP A 30 8.76 3.35 -0.07
C TRP A 30 9.08 4.70 0.61
N GLU A 31 9.41 5.71 -0.18
CA GLU A 31 9.82 7.00 0.35
C GLU A 31 8.61 7.66 1.00
N THR A 32 8.54 7.51 2.33
CA THR A 32 7.48 7.99 3.26
C THR A 32 6.96 9.39 2.97
N ALA A 33 7.79 10.24 2.37
CA ALA A 33 7.54 11.65 2.12
C ALA A 33 6.37 11.92 1.15
N GLY A 34 6.02 10.97 0.27
CA GLY A 34 4.89 11.15 -0.67
C GLY A 34 3.54 10.62 -0.15
N MET A 35 3.55 9.83 0.92
CA MET A 35 2.38 9.06 1.37
C MET A 35 1.60 9.70 2.52
N ALA A 36 2.22 10.60 3.28
CA ALA A 36 1.58 11.35 4.34
C ALA A 36 1.02 12.68 3.79
N ASP A 37 -0.24 12.98 4.10
CA ASP A 37 -0.85 14.31 3.92
C ASP A 37 -1.21 14.81 2.51
N ALA A 38 -1.77 13.94 1.66
CA ALA A 38 -2.74 14.42 0.67
C ALA A 38 -4.15 14.19 1.18
N ALA A 39 -4.99 15.24 1.24
CA ALA A 39 -6.42 15.10 1.47
C ALA A 39 -6.99 14.18 0.37
N GLY A 40 -7.25 12.92 0.71
CA GLY A 40 -7.89 11.95 -0.17
C GLY A 40 -9.40 12.17 -0.20
N VAL A 41 -10.06 11.73 -1.27
CA VAL A 41 -11.52 11.66 -1.31
C VAL A 41 -11.95 10.46 -0.47
N VAL A 42 -12.81 10.69 0.52
CA VAL A 42 -13.20 9.67 1.49
C VAL A 42 -14.59 9.16 1.19
N ASN A 43 -14.69 7.86 0.88
CA ASN A 43 -15.92 7.10 0.82
C ASN A 43 -16.16 6.46 2.19
N ARG A 44 -17.05 7.05 3.02
CA ARG A 44 -17.30 6.56 4.39
C ARG A 44 -18.14 5.29 4.47
N SER A 45 -18.96 5.07 3.46
CA SER A 45 -19.78 3.86 3.31
C SER A 45 -20.00 3.61 1.82
N GLY A 46 -19.71 2.40 1.34
CA GLY A 46 -19.89 2.07 -0.06
C GLY A 46 -18.98 2.88 -0.99
N ARG A 47 -19.43 3.13 -2.23
CA ARG A 47 -18.62 3.66 -3.36
C ARG A 47 -19.15 5.01 -3.86
N GLU A 48 -19.39 5.94 -2.93
CA GLU A 48 -20.03 7.23 -3.20
C GLU A 48 -19.29 8.06 -4.27
N HIS A 49 -17.96 8.00 -4.27
CA HIS A 49 -17.07 8.70 -5.19
C HIS A 49 -16.39 7.74 -6.17
N ASP A 50 -17.20 6.98 -6.91
CA ASP A 50 -16.73 5.99 -7.88
C ASP A 50 -15.82 6.60 -8.97
N THR A 51 -16.15 7.80 -9.44
CA THR A 51 -15.37 8.51 -10.46
C THR A 51 -13.94 8.80 -10.02
N ASP A 52 -13.71 9.06 -8.73
CA ASP A 52 -12.35 9.30 -8.23
C ASP A 52 -11.49 8.04 -8.26
N PHE A 53 -12.10 6.88 -7.97
CA PHE A 53 -11.42 5.59 -8.13
C PHE A 53 -11.08 5.34 -9.61
N GLU A 54 -12.03 5.63 -10.52
CA GLU A 54 -11.79 5.49 -11.96
C GLU A 54 -10.65 6.38 -12.45
N ASP A 55 -10.58 7.62 -11.99
CA ASP A 55 -9.48 8.53 -12.31
C ASP A 55 -8.11 7.95 -11.92
N VAL A 56 -8.02 7.22 -10.80
CA VAL A 56 -6.77 6.57 -10.35
C VAL A 56 -6.31 5.49 -11.34
N ILE A 57 -7.23 4.75 -11.94
CA ILE A 57 -6.90 3.61 -12.81
C ILE A 57 -6.92 3.95 -14.30
N ALA A 58 -7.51 5.08 -14.69
CA ALA A 58 -7.74 5.48 -16.09
C ALA A 58 -6.47 5.49 -16.95
N GLY A 59 -5.31 5.83 -16.38
CA GLY A 59 -4.03 5.83 -17.08
C GLY A 59 -3.39 4.44 -17.27
N SER A 60 -4.00 3.38 -16.73
CA SER A 60 -3.49 2.02 -16.79
C SER A 60 -4.05 1.23 -17.97
N SER A 61 -3.43 0.11 -18.33
CA SER A 61 -3.96 -0.80 -19.34
C SER A 61 -5.28 -1.44 -18.90
N GLU A 62 -6.12 -1.86 -19.87
CA GLU A 62 -7.42 -2.50 -19.57
C GLU A 62 -7.29 -3.70 -18.60
N PRO A 63 -6.30 -4.60 -18.71
CA PRO A 63 -6.14 -5.67 -17.74
C PRO A 63 -5.86 -5.17 -16.31
N VAL A 64 -5.08 -4.10 -16.16
CA VAL A 64 -4.79 -3.50 -14.85
C VAL A 64 -6.02 -2.81 -14.27
N GLN A 65 -6.82 -2.14 -15.10
CA GLN A 65 -8.09 -1.57 -14.68
C GLN A 65 -9.07 -2.66 -14.21
N ALA A 66 -9.19 -3.76 -14.96
CA ALA A 66 -10.02 -4.91 -14.60
C ALA A 66 -9.57 -5.55 -13.28
N LEU A 67 -8.26 -5.71 -13.08
CA LEU A 67 -7.69 -6.18 -11.82
C LEU A 67 -8.03 -5.26 -10.65
N ALA A 68 -7.87 -3.95 -10.83
CA ALA A 68 -8.12 -2.99 -9.76
C ALA A 68 -9.58 -2.99 -9.32
N ARG A 69 -10.53 -3.05 -10.28
CA ARG A 69 -11.96 -3.19 -10.00
C ARG A 69 -12.26 -4.50 -9.24
N ALA A 70 -11.72 -5.62 -9.69
CA ALA A 70 -11.92 -6.92 -9.05
C ALA A 70 -11.38 -6.96 -7.61
N ILE A 71 -10.24 -6.31 -7.34
CA ILE A 71 -9.70 -6.18 -5.99
C ILE A 71 -10.61 -5.32 -5.12
N ARG A 72 -11.08 -4.18 -5.66
CA ARG A 72 -12.02 -3.30 -4.95
C ARG A 72 -13.31 -4.04 -4.62
N ASP A 73 -13.85 -4.81 -5.56
CA ASP A 73 -15.01 -5.68 -5.34
C ASP A 73 -14.77 -6.67 -4.21
N LEU A 74 -13.64 -7.37 -4.24
CA LEU A 74 -13.28 -8.32 -3.19
C LEU A 74 -13.17 -7.66 -1.80
N VAL A 75 -12.65 -6.44 -1.72
CA VAL A 75 -12.55 -5.72 -0.43
C VAL A 75 -13.94 -5.41 0.13
N TYR A 76 -14.84 -4.84 -0.67
CA TYR A 76 -16.22 -4.58 -0.23
C TYR A 76 -17.01 -5.86 0.06
N ASP A 77 -16.74 -6.95 -0.66
CA ASP A 77 -17.33 -8.26 -0.38
C ASP A 77 -16.86 -8.86 0.96
N VAL A 78 -15.64 -8.55 1.39
CA VAL A 78 -15.08 -9.01 2.66
C VAL A 78 -15.51 -8.13 3.83
N LEU A 79 -15.58 -6.82 3.62
CA LEU A 79 -15.97 -5.84 4.64
C LEU A 79 -16.85 -4.76 4.00
N PRO A 80 -18.19 -4.95 3.97
CA PRO A 80 -19.11 -4.01 3.36
C PRO A 80 -19.07 -2.58 3.94
N GLU A 81 -18.73 -2.46 5.23
CA GLU A 81 -18.58 -1.21 5.98
C GLU A 81 -17.22 -0.51 5.77
N THR A 82 -16.42 -0.98 4.80
CA THR A 82 -15.11 -0.42 4.47
C THR A 82 -15.18 1.10 4.21
N VAL A 83 -14.30 1.84 4.89
CA VAL A 83 -13.96 3.22 4.55
C VAL A 83 -12.85 3.21 3.51
N GLU A 84 -13.17 3.69 2.30
CA GLU A 84 -12.22 3.84 1.21
C GLU A 84 -11.70 5.27 1.14
N VAL A 85 -10.40 5.42 0.89
CA VAL A 85 -9.77 6.73 0.66
C VAL A 85 -9.04 6.70 -0.68
N VAL A 86 -9.40 7.61 -1.58
CA VAL A 86 -8.81 7.75 -2.90
C VAL A 86 -7.81 8.90 -2.89
N TRP A 87 -6.52 8.59 -3.08
CA TRP A 87 -5.45 9.57 -3.18
C TRP A 87 -5.03 9.77 -4.64
N LYS A 88 -5.80 10.56 -5.39
CA LYS A 88 -5.56 10.81 -6.83
C LYS A 88 -4.14 11.24 -7.16
N LYS A 89 -3.58 12.19 -6.39
CA LYS A 89 -2.20 12.67 -6.57
C LYS A 89 -1.15 11.58 -6.35
N GLN A 90 -1.42 10.61 -5.47
CA GLN A 90 -0.54 9.48 -5.20
C GLN A 90 -0.80 8.30 -6.14
N GLY A 91 -1.88 8.34 -6.95
CA GLY A 91 -2.33 7.22 -7.77
C GLY A 91 -2.62 5.97 -6.94
N SER A 92 -3.21 6.12 -5.76
CA SER A 92 -3.46 5.00 -4.84
C SER A 92 -4.80 5.08 -4.16
N VAL A 93 -5.27 3.93 -3.67
CA VAL A 93 -6.52 3.76 -2.94
C VAL A 93 -6.21 3.01 -1.65
N GLY A 94 -6.85 3.38 -0.55
CA GLY A 94 -6.74 2.71 0.75
C GLY A 94 -8.09 2.22 1.23
N TRP A 95 -8.07 1.14 2.01
CA TRP A 95 -9.24 0.63 2.71
C TRP A 95 -8.99 0.40 4.19
N GLY A 96 -10.01 0.68 5.01
CA GLY A 96 -9.93 0.70 6.46
C GLY A 96 -11.28 0.72 7.16
N ILE A 97 -11.24 0.83 8.49
CA ILE A 97 -12.41 1.14 9.34
C ILE A 97 -12.58 2.65 9.56
N GLY A 98 -11.60 3.44 9.12
CA GLY A 98 -11.58 4.89 9.20
C GLY A 98 -10.56 5.48 8.22
N PRO A 99 -10.59 6.78 7.92
CA PRO A 99 -9.81 7.37 6.83
C PRO A 99 -8.31 7.54 7.14
N LYS A 100 -7.86 7.38 8.38
CA LYS A 100 -6.46 7.64 8.73
C LYS A 100 -5.54 6.52 8.26
N LYS A 101 -4.58 6.89 7.42
CA LYS A 101 -3.52 6.01 6.95
C LYS A 101 -2.72 5.43 8.12
N PHE A 102 -2.26 4.18 7.98
CA PHE A 102 -1.45 3.43 8.95
C PHE A 102 -2.10 3.06 10.28
N THR A 103 -3.07 3.84 10.77
CA THR A 103 -3.76 3.57 12.04
C THR A 103 -5.16 3.00 11.86
N GLU A 104 -5.91 3.45 10.84
CA GLU A 104 -7.30 3.05 10.62
C GLU A 104 -7.50 2.25 9.31
N GLN A 105 -6.43 2.09 8.52
CA GLN A 105 -6.44 1.48 7.20
C GLN A 105 -5.65 0.16 7.21
N PHE A 106 -6.23 -0.92 6.68
CA PHE A 106 -5.58 -2.24 6.59
C PHE A 106 -4.84 -2.47 5.28
N ALA A 107 -5.40 -2.02 4.16
CA ALA A 107 -4.87 -2.31 2.84
C ALA A 107 -4.81 -1.08 1.94
N TYR A 108 -4.03 -1.20 0.88
CA TYR A 108 -3.94 -0.22 -0.18
C TYR A 108 -3.72 -0.87 -1.54
N LEU A 109 -4.14 -0.19 -2.57
CA LEU A 109 -3.97 -0.55 -3.97
C LEU A 109 -3.18 0.54 -4.70
N MET A 110 -2.27 0.10 -5.57
CA MET A 110 -1.57 0.96 -6.53
C MET A 110 -1.51 0.26 -7.89
N PRO A 111 -2.08 0.84 -8.96
CA PRO A 111 -1.91 0.32 -10.30
C PRO A 111 -0.49 0.63 -10.82
N TYR A 112 0.12 -0.35 -11.48
CA TYR A 112 1.38 -0.22 -12.19
C TYR A 112 1.18 -0.62 -13.65
N LYS A 113 2.22 -0.42 -14.49
CA LYS A 113 2.16 -0.67 -15.94
C LYS A 113 1.54 -2.03 -16.33
N ASN A 114 1.90 -3.10 -15.63
CA ASN A 114 1.53 -4.49 -15.97
C ASN A 114 0.94 -5.28 -14.79
N HIS A 115 0.70 -4.67 -13.64
CA HIS A 115 0.20 -5.36 -12.45
C HIS A 115 -0.48 -4.37 -11.52
N VAL A 116 -1.24 -4.88 -10.56
CA VAL A 116 -1.70 -4.11 -9.42
C VAL A 116 -0.92 -4.55 -8.19
N THR A 117 -0.38 -3.59 -7.44
CA THR A 117 0.12 -3.88 -6.10
C THR A 117 -1.05 -3.78 -5.12
N LEU A 118 -1.29 -4.86 -4.38
CA LEU A 118 -2.16 -4.87 -3.21
C LEU A 118 -1.28 -5.04 -1.98
N GLY A 119 -1.19 -4.00 -1.15
CA GLY A 119 -0.38 -4.02 0.05
C GLY A 119 -1.20 -3.92 1.33
N PHE A 120 -0.60 -4.37 2.42
CA PHE A 120 -1.17 -4.33 3.76
C PHE A 120 -0.26 -3.50 4.64
N TYR A 121 -0.84 -2.49 5.30
CA TYR A 121 -0.07 -1.57 6.14
C TYR A 121 0.60 -2.31 7.31
N ARG A 122 -0.08 -3.30 7.90
CA ARG A 122 0.46 -4.17 8.95
C ARG A 122 0.82 -5.56 8.45
N GLY A 123 1.20 -5.69 7.18
CA GLY A 123 1.44 -6.98 6.54
C GLY A 123 2.43 -7.89 7.28
N GLY A 124 3.41 -7.33 7.99
CA GLY A 124 4.37 -8.06 8.81
C GLY A 124 3.80 -8.75 10.04
N GLU A 125 2.64 -8.29 10.50
CA GLU A 125 1.93 -8.79 11.68
C GLU A 125 0.78 -9.74 11.31
N LEU A 126 0.41 -9.81 10.03
CA LEU A 126 -0.69 -10.66 9.57
C LEU A 126 -0.30 -12.14 9.66
N PRO A 127 -1.14 -12.97 10.29
CA PRO A 127 -1.12 -14.41 10.07
C PRO A 127 -1.30 -14.70 8.58
N ASP A 128 -0.27 -15.29 7.97
CA ASP A 128 -0.24 -15.64 6.55
C ASP A 128 -0.02 -17.16 6.39
N PRO A 129 -1.01 -17.98 6.75
CA PRO A 129 -0.86 -19.43 6.80
C PRO A 129 -0.56 -20.05 5.44
N GLU A 130 -0.93 -19.37 4.35
CA GLU A 130 -0.68 -19.82 2.97
C GLU A 130 0.57 -19.20 2.35
N GLY A 131 1.30 -18.36 3.08
CA GLY A 131 2.57 -17.79 2.65
C GLY A 131 2.46 -16.91 1.40
N LEU A 132 1.37 -16.15 1.26
CA LEU A 132 1.18 -15.25 0.13
C LEU A 132 2.13 -14.04 0.19
N LEU A 133 2.35 -13.49 1.38
CA LEU A 133 3.12 -12.29 1.58
C LEU A 133 4.62 -12.60 1.60
N PRO A 134 5.46 -11.73 1.00
CA PRO A 134 6.90 -11.88 1.09
C PRO A 134 7.36 -11.79 2.55
N THR A 135 8.37 -12.58 2.92
CA THR A 135 8.89 -12.64 4.30
C THR A 135 9.54 -11.32 4.75
N SER A 136 9.97 -10.50 3.80
CA SER A 136 10.47 -9.14 4.00
C SER A 136 9.60 -8.11 3.27
N GLY A 137 9.66 -6.86 3.70
CA GLY A 137 8.86 -5.78 3.13
C GLY A 137 9.33 -4.40 3.57
N GLY A 138 8.59 -3.37 3.19
CA GLY A 138 8.90 -2.00 3.57
C GLY A 138 8.71 -1.78 5.08
N SER A 139 9.74 -1.33 5.78
CA SER A 139 9.62 -0.93 7.19
C SER A 139 9.49 0.57 7.29
N GLN A 140 8.51 1.09 8.03
CA GLN A 140 8.36 2.54 8.21
C GLN A 140 9.61 3.23 8.76
N VAL A 141 9.74 4.56 8.54
CA VAL A 141 10.84 5.39 9.10
C VAL A 141 10.87 5.33 10.62
N SER A 142 9.69 5.17 11.25
CA SER A 142 9.59 4.93 12.70
C SER A 142 10.03 3.52 13.12
N GLY A 143 10.32 2.61 12.19
CA GLY A 143 10.77 1.23 12.42
C GLY A 143 9.70 0.26 12.93
N THR A 144 8.54 0.76 13.39
CA THR A 144 7.54 -0.05 14.11
C THR A 144 6.60 -0.85 13.23
N LEU A 145 6.39 -0.42 11.97
CA LEU A 145 5.39 -1.01 11.08
C LEU A 145 6.05 -1.68 9.88
N SER A 146 5.77 -2.97 9.69
CA SER A 146 6.23 -3.76 8.54
C SER A 146 5.10 -3.92 7.53
N MET A 147 5.23 -3.25 6.40
CA MET A 147 4.29 -3.33 5.28
C MET A 147 4.70 -4.48 4.36
N ARG A 148 3.73 -5.25 3.87
CA ARG A 148 3.95 -6.30 2.88
C ARG A 148 2.95 -6.17 1.75
N SER A 149 3.33 -6.56 0.54
CA SER A 149 2.46 -6.44 -0.63
C SER A 149 2.60 -7.59 -1.61
N LEU A 150 1.53 -7.78 -2.37
CA LEU A 150 1.39 -8.72 -3.45
C LEU A 150 1.39 -7.97 -4.78
N LYS A 151 2.01 -8.56 -5.79
CA LYS A 151 1.85 -8.14 -7.18
C LYS A 151 0.83 -9.06 -7.84
N LEU A 152 -0.34 -8.54 -8.16
CA LEU A 152 -1.41 -9.29 -8.83
C LEU A 152 -1.38 -8.97 -10.32
N THR A 153 -1.32 -10.01 -11.15
CA THR A 153 -1.14 -9.90 -12.61
C THR A 153 -2.29 -10.51 -13.39
N SER A 154 -3.15 -11.28 -12.74
CA SER A 154 -4.27 -11.97 -13.35
C SER A 154 -5.50 -11.99 -12.44
N LEU A 155 -6.69 -12.10 -13.03
CA LEU A 155 -7.93 -12.22 -12.26
C LEU A 155 -7.97 -13.51 -11.43
N ASP A 156 -7.21 -14.53 -11.83
CA ASP A 156 -7.07 -15.76 -11.04
C ASP A 156 -6.33 -15.50 -9.72
N ASP A 157 -5.38 -14.56 -9.70
CA ASP A 157 -4.73 -14.15 -8.46
C ASP A 157 -5.74 -13.60 -7.45
N VAL A 158 -6.74 -12.85 -7.93
CA VAL A 158 -7.82 -12.24 -7.14
C VAL A 158 -8.82 -13.30 -6.65
N ARG A 159 -9.07 -14.33 -7.46
CA ARG A 159 -10.01 -15.42 -7.15
C ARG A 159 -9.47 -16.42 -6.11
N ARG A 160 -8.19 -16.35 -5.73
CA ARG A 160 -7.61 -17.27 -4.75
C ARG A 160 -8.31 -17.13 -3.38
N PRO A 161 -8.83 -18.22 -2.79
CA PRO A 161 -9.40 -18.19 -1.44
C PRO A 161 -8.42 -17.66 -0.39
N ALA A 162 -7.13 -17.97 -0.54
CA ALA A 162 -6.05 -17.46 0.30
C ALA A 162 -6.00 -15.92 0.35
N LEU A 163 -6.24 -15.24 -0.79
CA LEU A 163 -6.27 -13.77 -0.83
C LEU A 163 -7.46 -13.21 -0.06
N ARG A 164 -8.65 -13.78 -0.27
CA ARG A 164 -9.85 -13.41 0.49
C ARG A 164 -9.62 -13.57 1.99
N ASN A 165 -9.04 -14.69 2.40
CA ASN A 165 -8.73 -14.96 3.81
C ASN A 165 -7.74 -13.94 4.37
N LEU A 166 -6.69 -13.60 3.62
CA LEU A 166 -5.70 -12.61 4.02
C LEU A 166 -6.33 -11.22 4.21
N ILE A 167 -7.18 -10.78 3.27
CA ILE A 167 -7.94 -9.53 3.42
C ILE A 167 -8.82 -9.60 4.68
N ALA A 168 -9.57 -10.68 4.87
CA ALA A 168 -10.46 -10.85 6.02
C ALA A 168 -9.72 -10.88 7.38
N ILE A 169 -8.48 -11.37 7.42
CA ILE A 169 -7.63 -11.33 8.63
C ILE A 169 -7.13 -9.90 8.86
N SER A 170 -6.77 -9.19 7.79
CA SER A 170 -6.26 -7.83 7.87
C SER A 170 -7.27 -6.83 8.43
N THR A 171 -8.58 -7.05 8.22
CA THR A 171 -9.64 -6.16 8.78
C THR A 171 -9.74 -6.19 10.30
N ARG A 172 -9.16 -7.20 10.95
CA ARG A 172 -9.24 -7.44 12.41
C ARG A 172 -7.92 -7.27 13.12
N THR A 173 -6.82 -7.09 12.38
CA THR A 173 -5.47 -7.10 12.94
C THR A 173 -4.90 -5.68 13.00
N GLY A 174 -4.79 -5.15 14.22
CA GLY A 174 -4.05 -3.92 14.48
C GLY A 174 -4.66 -2.66 13.82
N ILE A 175 -5.98 -2.60 13.72
CA ILE A 175 -6.72 -1.38 13.37
C ILE A 175 -7.65 -1.02 14.54
#